data_AF-A0A7V8BXP0-F1
#
_entry.id   AF-A0A7V8BXP0-F1
#
_cell.length_a   1.000
_cell.length_b   1.000
_cell.length_c   1.000
_cell.angle_alpha   90.00
_cell.angle_beta   90.00
_cell.angle_gamma   90.00
#
_symmetry.space_group_name_H-M   'P 1'
#
loop_
_entity.id
_entity.type
_entity.pdbx_description
1 polymer ?
#
loop_
_entity_poly.entity_id
_entity_poly.type
_entity_poly.pdbx_seq_one_letter_code
_entity_poly.pdbx_strand_id
1 'polypeptide(L)'
;MLFKTLSALLILMTLGLFVPASAAADQSLPPAAWYAVLWNKQSDTLYWVNADGKQAEIARPKLPNESDSPYFKISPNGRYLVQTALLTNQLYGIGIYDLQTAGWIKTHQAGNGEEPNLGSGLSFNLSSERVAVGFRSGTFDNPAWRVIVFELASGNPISILNSTDTNAPQAQLSTPDIAYFDVDEGLEVIHFHLIPYGVGGALEWPSYAWAPSSGTVTESPYNRVDADILPLSGETVLAVYDPNYGQLPPQGPAPSLNAVARGIPQIGVNNYTTIWVDGTSYNFNAQWAKGGEYILYWSSNGVSQWNTLLADAAITDNNRFPFDTAITQVRGTSDGYLFINDQNQVYYTNGFTTHTAPMIFQAPAPVDIAYVTPLGLSFTLASLGDAGGIDDFAGNPCPGAPPISVEVNAQARVSFSNGIPLRVRAAPGGDILTQFPEGTDFIIVGGPQCQGNFNWWQIQRLDPVSNQMINGWVAEGDANGYYIELWEGSGSGVTPVGNLAAPNTETGDGDCSLAPVTQIAVGMNVLTIINNGTLAMRANLNDEFPSNQIPGGLTASVVAGPQCNKGYRMWKVSLNLNGQNVSGWISEGTTTQYFIQPQ
;
A
#
# COMPACT_ATOMS: atom_id res chain seq x y z
N MET A 1 -37.66 38.01 74.15
CA MET A 1 -38.93 37.56 73.57
C MET A 1 -38.61 36.60 72.44
N LEU A 2 -39.07 35.35 72.55
CA LEU A 2 -38.85 34.25 71.60
C LEU A 2 -39.56 34.53 70.27
N PHE A 3 -38.92 34.22 69.14
CA PHE A 3 -39.63 33.69 67.97
C PHE A 3 -38.83 32.56 67.32
N LYS A 4 -39.53 31.43 67.17
CA LYS A 4 -39.07 30.17 66.57
C LYS A 4 -39.18 30.19 65.05
N THR A 5 -38.29 29.40 64.46
CA THR A 5 -38.08 29.00 63.07
C THR A 5 -39.29 28.37 62.36
N LEU A 6 -39.40 28.63 61.05
CA LEU A 6 -40.11 27.75 60.10
C LEU A 6 -39.26 27.60 58.83
N SER A 7 -39.00 26.35 58.44
CA SER A 7 -38.23 25.93 57.27
C SER A 7 -39.04 26.03 55.98
N ALA A 8 -38.40 26.47 54.88
CA ALA A 8 -38.87 26.23 53.52
C ALA A 8 -37.71 25.62 52.70
N LEU A 9 -37.89 24.37 52.28
CA LEU A 9 -36.97 23.60 51.46
C LEU A 9 -37.33 23.86 49.98
N LEU A 10 -36.45 24.53 49.23
CA LEU A 10 -36.62 24.77 47.80
C LEU A 10 -35.93 23.65 47.01
N ILE A 11 -36.71 22.80 46.34
CA ILE A 11 -36.21 21.77 45.43
C ILE A 11 -35.92 22.43 44.09
N LEU A 12 -34.63 22.54 43.73
CA LEU A 12 -34.18 23.00 42.42
C LEU A 12 -34.12 21.78 41.48
N MET A 13 -35.08 21.66 40.55
CA MET A 13 -34.99 20.72 39.43
C MET A 13 -34.03 21.26 38.38
N THR A 14 -32.84 20.68 38.28
CA THR A 14 -31.94 20.86 37.14
C THR A 14 -32.43 20.02 35.96
N LEU A 15 -32.97 20.67 34.94
CA LEU A 15 -33.14 20.07 33.61
C LEU A 15 -31.75 19.84 33.01
N GLY A 16 -31.32 18.58 32.93
CA GLY A 16 -30.15 18.19 32.14
C GLY A 16 -30.49 18.30 30.65
N LEU A 17 -29.92 19.30 29.97
CA LEU A 17 -29.88 19.33 28.51
C LEU A 17 -28.95 18.21 28.05
N PHE A 18 -29.51 17.14 27.51
CA PHE A 18 -28.77 16.18 26.71
C PHE A 18 -28.29 16.89 25.44
N VAL A 19 -27.00 17.22 25.40
CA VAL A 19 -26.32 17.56 24.14
C VAL A 19 -25.99 16.22 23.49
N PRO A 20 -26.58 15.84 22.34
CA PRO A 20 -26.12 14.67 21.62
C PRO A 20 -24.65 14.90 21.23
N ALA A 21 -23.80 13.88 21.48
CA ALA A 21 -22.42 13.90 21.02
C ALA A 21 -22.41 14.17 19.51
N SER A 22 -21.78 15.27 19.09
CA SER A 22 -21.52 15.52 17.69
C SER A 22 -20.55 14.46 17.20
N ALA A 23 -20.95 13.65 16.22
CA ALA A 23 -19.99 12.89 15.41
C ALA A 23 -18.91 13.86 14.94
N ALA A 24 -17.64 13.51 15.11
CA ALA A 24 -16.56 14.36 14.64
C ALA A 24 -16.60 14.31 13.11
N ALA A 25 -16.52 15.47 12.46
CA ALA A 25 -16.48 15.51 11.00
C ALA A 25 -15.15 14.95 10.50
N ASP A 26 -15.16 14.28 9.34
CA ASP A 26 -13.95 13.87 8.61
C ASP A 26 -12.93 15.00 8.57
N GLN A 27 -11.65 14.68 8.84
CA GLN A 27 -10.59 15.67 8.84
C GLN A 27 -10.03 15.80 7.42
N SER A 28 -10.24 16.95 6.78
CA SER A 28 -9.78 17.19 5.41
C SER A 28 -8.24 17.25 5.34
N LEU A 29 -7.68 16.60 4.32
CA LEU A 29 -6.27 16.69 3.94
C LEU A 29 -6.18 17.45 2.61
N PRO A 30 -5.89 18.76 2.61
CA PRO A 30 -5.80 19.53 1.38
C PRO A 30 -4.69 18.99 0.46
N PRO A 31 -4.81 19.11 -0.88
CA PRO A 31 -3.75 18.72 -1.79
C PRO A 31 -2.43 19.41 -1.45
N ALA A 32 -1.34 18.64 -1.37
CA ALA A 32 0.01 19.14 -1.08
C ALA A 32 1.05 18.33 -1.87
N ALA A 33 2.24 18.90 -2.07
CA ALA A 33 3.33 18.23 -2.77
C ALA A 33 3.80 16.95 -2.07
N TRP A 34 3.63 16.88 -0.75
CA TRP A 34 3.94 15.75 0.10
C TRP A 34 3.13 15.83 1.40
N TYR A 35 3.01 14.69 2.06
CA TYR A 35 2.59 14.58 3.45
C TYR A 35 3.60 13.77 4.23
N ALA A 36 3.78 14.12 5.50
CA ALA A 36 4.44 13.28 6.48
C ALA A 36 3.47 12.89 7.60
N VAL A 37 3.64 11.70 8.15
CA VAL A 37 2.92 11.25 9.35
C VAL A 37 3.91 11.10 10.48
N LEU A 38 3.68 11.86 11.55
CA LEU A 38 4.47 11.83 12.76
C LEU A 38 3.76 10.98 13.80
N TRP A 39 4.47 10.09 14.49
CA TRP A 39 3.90 9.21 15.51
C TRP A 39 4.41 9.60 16.89
N ASN A 40 3.51 10.06 17.75
CA ASN A 40 3.76 10.17 19.18
C ASN A 40 3.47 8.82 19.82
N LYS A 41 4.53 8.05 20.13
CA LYS A 41 4.42 6.73 20.75
C LYS A 41 3.85 6.77 22.17
N GLN A 42 3.97 7.89 22.89
CA GLN A 42 3.48 8.00 24.27
C GLN A 42 1.96 8.11 24.31
N SER A 43 1.39 8.95 23.43
CA SER A 43 -0.07 9.10 23.31
C SER A 43 -0.70 8.18 22.26
N ASP A 44 0.14 7.45 21.53
CA ASP A 44 -0.22 6.61 20.39
C ASP A 44 -1.04 7.36 19.33
N THR A 45 -0.58 8.57 18.98
CA THR A 45 -1.26 9.51 18.09
C THR A 45 -0.46 9.74 16.83
N LEU A 46 -1.14 9.76 15.69
CA LEU A 46 -0.58 10.05 14.38
C LEU A 46 -0.97 11.48 13.96
N TYR A 47 -0.01 12.27 13.50
CA TYR A 47 -0.19 13.65 13.04
C TYR A 47 0.18 13.76 11.56
N TRP A 48 -0.74 14.22 10.72
CA TRP A 48 -0.48 14.52 9.31
C TRP A 48 0.00 15.95 9.22
N VAL A 49 1.20 16.12 8.67
CA VAL A 49 1.84 17.42 8.47
C VAL A 49 2.26 17.58 7.01
N ASN A 50 2.19 18.80 6.51
CA ASN A 50 2.73 19.20 5.21
C ASN A 50 3.48 20.54 5.36
N ALA A 51 3.84 21.19 4.25
CA ALA A 51 4.53 22.48 4.27
C ALA A 51 3.76 23.61 4.99
N ASP A 52 2.43 23.51 5.07
CA ASP A 52 1.54 24.48 5.73
C ASP A 52 1.31 24.17 7.23
N GLY A 53 1.91 23.09 7.74
CA GLY A 53 1.81 22.66 9.13
C GLY A 53 0.94 21.44 9.37
N LYS A 54 0.44 21.29 10.60
CA LYS A 54 -0.45 20.18 10.97
C LYS A 54 -1.81 20.33 10.29
N GLN A 55 -2.20 19.30 9.55
CA GLN A 55 -3.49 19.24 8.85
C GLN A 55 -4.51 18.40 9.60
N ALA A 56 -4.09 17.26 10.17
CA ALA A 56 -4.99 16.33 10.85
C ALA A 56 -4.27 15.50 11.91
N GLU A 57 -5.04 14.87 12.80
CA GLU A 57 -4.53 13.90 13.76
C GLU A 57 -5.57 12.83 14.10
N ILE A 58 -5.13 11.59 14.31
CA ILE A 58 -5.97 10.51 14.82
C ILE A 58 -5.20 9.69 15.86
N ALA A 59 -5.91 8.99 16.74
CA ALA A 59 -5.31 7.88 17.46
C ALA A 59 -4.88 6.81 16.44
N ARG A 60 -3.72 6.16 16.65
CA ARG A 60 -3.30 5.07 15.78
C ARG A 60 -4.36 3.95 15.84
N PRO A 61 -4.85 3.45 14.69
CA PRO A 61 -5.71 2.27 14.67
C PRO A 61 -5.02 1.09 15.35
N LYS A 62 -5.67 0.45 16.33
CA LYS A 62 -5.12 -0.70 17.04
C LYS A 62 -5.68 -2.00 16.49
N LEU A 63 -4.85 -3.04 16.43
CA LEU A 63 -5.35 -4.37 16.11
C LEU A 63 -6.32 -4.86 17.20
N PRO A 64 -7.32 -5.67 16.85
CA PRO A 64 -8.09 -6.43 17.83
C PRO A 64 -7.14 -7.24 18.70
N ASN A 65 -7.23 -7.10 20.02
CA ASN A 65 -6.33 -7.78 20.98
C ASN A 65 -4.84 -7.43 20.83
N GLU A 66 -4.52 -6.24 20.33
CA GLU A 66 -3.13 -5.75 20.33
C GLU A 66 -2.58 -5.70 21.76
N SER A 67 -1.42 -6.33 21.96
CA SER A 67 -0.73 -6.37 23.24
C SER A 67 0.44 -5.38 23.29
N ASP A 68 1.38 -5.47 22.34
CA ASP A 68 2.59 -4.65 22.32
C ASP A 68 3.27 -4.68 20.94
N SER A 69 4.34 -3.90 20.80
CA SER A 69 5.24 -3.84 19.64
C SER A 69 4.56 -3.55 18.30
N PRO A 70 3.72 -2.50 18.20
CA PRO A 70 3.15 -2.12 16.93
C PRO A 70 4.22 -1.57 16.00
N TYR A 71 4.21 -2.06 14.77
CA TYR A 71 4.96 -1.52 13.64
C TYR A 71 4.01 -1.34 12.47
N PHE A 72 4.07 -0.21 11.79
CA PHE A 72 3.18 0.07 10.67
C PHE A 72 3.88 0.82 9.55
N LYS A 73 3.27 0.74 8.38
CA LYS A 73 3.61 1.51 7.19
C LYS A 73 2.34 2.08 6.57
N ILE A 74 2.48 3.15 5.81
CA ILE A 74 1.38 3.79 5.09
C ILE A 74 1.69 3.71 3.60
N SER A 75 0.68 3.38 2.79
CA SER A 75 0.82 3.25 1.35
C SER A 75 1.24 4.57 0.68
N PRO A 76 1.90 4.55 -0.49
CA PRO A 76 2.35 5.75 -1.18
C PRO A 76 1.29 6.84 -1.38
N ASN A 77 0.06 6.44 -1.68
CA ASN A 77 -1.07 7.36 -1.85
C ASN A 77 -1.65 7.91 -0.53
N GLY A 78 -1.18 7.42 0.61
CA GLY A 78 -1.61 7.81 1.96
C GLY A 78 -2.81 7.07 2.52
N ARG A 79 -3.51 6.26 1.71
CA ARG A 79 -4.84 5.72 2.06
C ARG A 79 -4.82 4.54 3.01
N TYR A 80 -3.88 3.61 2.84
CA TYR A 80 -3.88 2.36 3.60
C TYR A 80 -2.77 2.36 4.65
N LEU A 81 -3.13 2.03 5.88
CA LEU A 81 -2.18 1.73 6.95
C LEU A 81 -2.11 0.21 7.12
N VAL A 82 -0.92 -0.34 6.93
CA VAL A 82 -0.64 -1.76 7.17
C VAL A 82 0.17 -1.87 8.44
N GLN A 83 -0.31 -2.62 9.42
CA GLN A 83 0.38 -2.79 10.68
C GLN A 83 0.56 -4.24 11.08
N THR A 84 1.59 -4.47 11.87
CA THR A 84 1.89 -5.72 12.56
C THR A 84 2.06 -5.44 14.04
N ALA A 85 1.52 -6.30 14.89
CA ALA A 85 1.73 -6.19 16.33
C ALA A 85 1.61 -7.56 16.99
N LEU A 86 2.19 -7.70 18.19
CA LEU A 86 1.98 -8.88 19.01
C LEU A 86 0.57 -8.82 19.62
N LEU A 87 -0.19 -9.90 19.51
CA LEU A 87 -1.53 -10.02 20.09
C LEU A 87 -1.48 -10.65 21.49
N THR A 88 -2.57 -10.53 22.26
CA THR A 88 -2.65 -11.10 23.62
C THR A 88 -2.43 -12.62 23.66
N ASN A 89 -2.70 -13.32 22.56
CA ASN A 89 -2.44 -14.76 22.40
C ASN A 89 -0.98 -15.10 22.03
N GLN A 90 -0.07 -14.12 22.05
CA GLN A 90 1.35 -14.25 21.72
C GLN A 90 1.66 -14.62 20.26
N LEU A 91 0.67 -14.47 19.37
CA LEU A 91 0.86 -14.54 17.93
C LEU A 91 0.91 -13.13 17.36
N TYR A 92 1.57 -12.96 16.22
CA TYR A 92 1.56 -11.69 15.51
C TYR A 92 0.27 -11.53 14.70
N GLY A 93 -0.34 -10.35 14.80
CA GLY A 93 -1.42 -9.93 13.93
C GLY A 93 -0.88 -9.05 12.80
N ILE A 94 -1.56 -9.08 11.66
CA ILE A 94 -1.34 -8.17 10.53
C ILE A 94 -2.69 -7.52 10.22
N GLY A 95 -2.77 -6.21 10.16
CA GLY A 95 -4.00 -5.51 9.79
C GLY A 95 -3.80 -4.55 8.65
N ILE A 96 -4.81 -4.45 7.79
CA ILE A 96 -4.89 -3.48 6.72
C ILE A 96 -6.08 -2.57 7.03
N TYR A 97 -5.80 -1.29 7.25
CA TYR A 97 -6.76 -0.27 7.66
C TYR A 97 -6.91 0.77 6.54
N ASP A 98 -8.14 1.12 6.20
CA ASP A 98 -8.44 2.25 5.31
C ASP A 98 -8.57 3.52 6.13
N LEU A 99 -7.58 4.42 6.03
CA LEU A 99 -7.56 5.69 6.75
C LEU A 99 -8.67 6.64 6.29
N GLN A 100 -9.17 6.48 5.06
CA GLN A 100 -10.21 7.34 4.52
C GLN A 100 -11.58 6.99 5.10
N THR A 101 -11.87 5.71 5.24
CA THR A 101 -13.15 5.22 5.77
C THR A 101 -13.09 4.88 7.27
N ALA A 102 -11.90 4.98 7.85
CA ALA A 102 -11.60 4.69 9.23
C ALA A 102 -12.00 3.26 9.68
N GLY A 103 -11.78 2.27 8.82
CA GLY A 103 -12.13 0.87 9.08
C GLY A 103 -11.02 -0.13 8.77
N TRP A 104 -11.00 -1.23 9.53
CA TRP A 104 -10.21 -2.41 9.15
C TRP A 104 -10.82 -3.03 7.89
N ILE A 105 -10.03 -3.12 6.83
CA ILE A 105 -10.37 -3.90 5.65
C ILE A 105 -10.28 -5.37 6.00
N LYS A 106 -9.13 -5.78 6.57
CA LYS A 106 -8.91 -7.15 7.00
C LYS A 106 -7.82 -7.21 8.07
N THR A 107 -7.99 -8.16 8.99
CA THR A 107 -6.96 -8.58 9.93
C THR A 107 -6.62 -10.05 9.70
N HIS A 108 -5.34 -10.35 9.71
CA HIS A 108 -4.77 -11.69 9.64
C HIS A 108 -4.02 -11.99 10.92
N GLN A 109 -3.79 -13.28 11.16
CA GLN A 109 -2.93 -13.74 12.24
C GLN A 109 -1.83 -14.62 11.63
N ALA A 110 -0.59 -14.36 12.01
CA ALA A 110 0.55 -15.19 11.65
C ALA A 110 0.43 -16.59 12.28
N GLY A 111 1.14 -17.55 11.70
CA GLY A 111 1.27 -18.89 12.26
C GLY A 111 2.01 -18.91 13.60
N ASN A 112 1.96 -20.06 14.28
CA ASN A 112 2.69 -20.22 15.55
C ASN A 112 4.21 -20.10 15.35
N GLY A 113 4.85 -19.23 16.12
CA GLY A 113 6.29 -18.96 15.99
C GLY A 113 6.67 -18.23 14.70
N GLU A 114 5.70 -17.65 14.00
CA GLU A 114 5.93 -16.85 12.80
C GLU A 114 5.89 -15.37 13.14
N GLU A 115 6.85 -14.62 12.59
CA GLU A 115 6.99 -13.18 12.83
C GLU A 115 7.03 -12.42 11.49
N PRO A 116 6.09 -11.50 11.27
CA PRO A 116 6.04 -10.68 10.07
C PRO A 116 7.07 -9.54 10.11
N ASN A 117 7.53 -9.12 8.93
CA ASN A 117 8.37 -7.96 8.72
C ASN A 117 7.83 -7.16 7.53
N LEU A 118 7.44 -5.90 7.77
CA LEU A 118 6.94 -4.98 6.73
C LEU A 118 8.05 -4.37 5.87
N GLY A 119 9.32 -4.65 6.16
CA GLY A 119 10.46 -4.21 5.38
C GLY A 119 10.71 -2.70 5.42
N SER A 120 11.30 -2.21 4.31
CA SER A 120 11.60 -0.81 4.05
C SER A 120 10.33 0.04 3.86
N GLY A 121 10.49 1.33 3.56
CA GLY A 121 9.38 2.20 3.17
C GLY A 121 8.75 1.85 1.80
N LEU A 122 9.40 0.98 1.03
CA LEU A 122 9.05 0.64 -0.36
C LEU A 122 8.50 -0.78 -0.50
N SER A 123 7.85 -1.30 0.54
CA SER A 123 7.17 -2.60 0.52
C SER A 123 5.81 -2.56 -0.16
N PHE A 124 5.34 -1.38 -0.59
CA PHE A 124 4.13 -1.20 -1.39
C PHE A 124 4.47 -1.06 -2.86
N ASN A 125 3.60 -1.57 -3.73
CA ASN A 125 3.71 -1.24 -5.16
C ASN A 125 3.38 0.25 -5.40
N LEU A 126 3.86 0.79 -6.53
CA LEU A 126 3.75 2.22 -6.83
C LEU A 126 2.29 2.71 -6.90
N SER A 127 1.35 1.85 -7.31
CA SER A 127 -0.08 2.17 -7.40
C SER A 127 -0.81 2.16 -6.05
N SER A 128 -0.15 1.74 -4.96
CA SER A 128 -0.79 1.54 -3.65
C SER A 128 -1.97 0.57 -3.68
N GLU A 129 -1.88 -0.46 -4.51
CA GLU A 129 -2.87 -1.54 -4.62
C GLU A 129 -2.42 -2.78 -3.85
N ARG A 130 -1.11 -2.94 -3.61
CA ARG A 130 -0.52 -4.14 -3.02
C ARG A 130 0.59 -3.80 -2.04
N VAL A 131 0.82 -4.72 -1.11
CA VAL A 131 1.94 -4.69 -0.16
C VAL A 131 2.57 -6.08 -0.07
N ALA A 132 3.89 -6.14 -0.06
CA ALA A 132 4.65 -7.36 0.21
C ALA A 132 5.08 -7.38 1.69
N VAL A 133 4.91 -8.52 2.34
CA VAL A 133 5.28 -8.72 3.75
C VAL A 133 6.13 -9.98 3.86
N GLY A 134 7.29 -9.85 4.49
CA GLY A 134 8.16 -10.97 4.83
C GLY A 134 7.71 -11.66 6.11
N PHE A 135 7.97 -12.95 6.24
CA PHE A 135 7.68 -13.73 7.45
C PHE A 135 8.85 -14.66 7.73
N ARG A 136 9.36 -14.63 8.96
CA ARG A 136 10.28 -15.66 9.48
C ARG A 136 9.53 -16.69 10.32
N SER A 137 9.96 -17.94 10.27
CA SER A 137 9.50 -19.00 11.17
C SER A 137 10.52 -20.14 11.26
N GLY A 138 10.20 -21.18 12.03
CA GLY A 138 11.06 -22.35 12.17
C GLY A 138 12.22 -22.16 13.14
N THR A 139 13.25 -23.00 13.00
CA THR A 139 14.43 -23.03 13.88
C THR A 139 15.71 -22.95 13.05
N PHE A 140 16.87 -22.84 13.70
CA PHE A 140 18.16 -22.91 12.99
C PHE A 140 18.35 -24.25 12.24
N ASP A 141 17.85 -25.36 12.80
CA ASP A 141 17.95 -26.69 12.18
C ASP A 141 16.90 -26.92 11.08
N ASN A 142 15.79 -26.20 11.14
CA ASN A 142 14.70 -26.27 10.17
C ASN A 142 14.15 -24.87 9.88
N PRO A 143 14.91 -24.04 9.13
CA PRO A 143 14.53 -22.66 8.87
C PRO A 143 13.38 -22.59 7.87
N ALA A 144 12.41 -21.72 8.16
CA ALA A 144 11.29 -21.48 7.27
C ALA A 144 11.07 -19.98 7.12
N TRP A 145 10.69 -19.56 5.92
CA TRP A 145 10.36 -18.18 5.65
C TRP A 145 9.37 -18.11 4.49
N ARG A 146 8.62 -17.01 4.40
CA ARG A 146 7.79 -16.71 3.24
C ARG A 146 7.66 -15.22 2.99
N VAL A 147 7.37 -14.87 1.75
CA VAL A 147 6.96 -13.53 1.34
C VAL A 147 5.55 -13.62 0.82
N ILE A 148 4.65 -12.78 1.34
CA ILE A 148 3.24 -12.75 0.93
C ILE A 148 2.94 -11.38 0.34
N VAL A 149 2.29 -11.36 -0.83
CA VAL A 149 1.70 -10.15 -1.41
C VAL A 149 0.23 -10.10 -1.03
N PHE A 150 -0.18 -9.01 -0.39
CA PHE A 150 -1.57 -8.72 -0.06
C PHE A 150 -2.12 -7.67 -1.01
N GLU A 151 -3.34 -7.88 -1.49
CA GLU A 151 -4.14 -6.83 -2.14
C GLU A 151 -4.74 -5.93 -1.07
N LEU A 152 -4.52 -4.62 -1.15
CA LEU A 152 -4.93 -3.68 -0.11
C LEU A 152 -6.43 -3.47 -0.06
N ALA A 153 -7.12 -3.47 -1.20
CA ALA A 153 -8.56 -3.22 -1.27
C ALA A 153 -9.42 -4.32 -0.61
N SER A 154 -9.01 -5.58 -0.76
CA SER A 154 -9.69 -6.73 -0.14
C SER A 154 -9.01 -7.23 1.14
N GLY A 155 -7.75 -6.84 1.33
CA GLY A 155 -6.87 -7.38 2.33
C GLY A 155 -6.45 -8.83 2.10
N ASN A 156 -6.77 -9.45 0.96
CA ASN A 156 -6.49 -10.87 0.73
C ASN A 156 -5.03 -11.11 0.31
N PRO A 157 -4.41 -12.23 0.74
CA PRO A 157 -3.16 -12.69 0.15
C PRO A 157 -3.43 -13.17 -1.29
N ILE A 158 -2.67 -12.65 -2.26
CA ILE A 158 -2.83 -12.97 -3.69
C ILE A 158 -1.64 -13.71 -4.28
N SER A 159 -0.49 -13.69 -3.61
CA SER A 159 0.70 -14.44 -4.03
C SER A 159 1.56 -14.76 -2.82
N ILE A 160 2.18 -15.94 -2.83
CA ILE A 160 3.03 -16.42 -1.75
C ILE A 160 4.26 -17.09 -2.36
N LEU A 161 5.45 -16.70 -1.89
CA LEU A 161 6.71 -17.42 -2.09
C LEU A 161 7.14 -18.01 -0.74
N ASN A 162 7.31 -19.32 -0.66
CA ASN A 162 7.75 -20.02 0.55
C ASN A 162 9.17 -20.57 0.38
N SER A 163 9.88 -20.77 1.49
CA SER A 163 11.22 -21.36 1.52
C SER A 163 11.30 -22.79 0.95
N THR A 164 10.16 -23.47 0.78
CA THR A 164 10.05 -24.81 0.20
C THR A 164 9.83 -24.81 -1.32
N ASP A 165 9.58 -23.66 -1.93
CA ASP A 165 9.35 -23.60 -3.38
C ASP A 165 10.64 -23.97 -4.12
N THR A 166 10.51 -24.65 -5.27
CA THR A 166 11.67 -25.16 -6.02
C THR A 166 12.61 -24.03 -6.48
N ASN A 167 12.07 -22.84 -6.72
CA ASN A 167 12.84 -21.65 -7.09
C ASN A 167 13.27 -20.81 -5.89
N ALA A 168 12.81 -21.12 -4.67
CA ALA A 168 13.15 -20.33 -3.49
C ALA A 168 14.62 -20.57 -3.09
N PRO A 169 15.34 -19.50 -2.74
CA PRO A 169 16.71 -19.62 -2.27
C PRO A 169 16.77 -20.40 -0.95
N GLN A 170 17.73 -21.30 -0.87
CA GLN A 170 18.05 -21.98 0.38
C GLN A 170 18.79 -21.00 1.29
N ALA A 171 18.26 -20.76 2.48
CA ALA A 171 18.85 -19.86 3.46
C ALA A 171 18.81 -20.47 4.86
N GLN A 172 19.72 -20.03 5.72
CA GLN A 172 19.62 -20.28 7.15
C GLN A 172 18.39 -19.57 7.73
N LEU A 173 18.13 -19.73 9.03
CA LEU A 173 17.03 -19.03 9.70
C LEU A 173 17.18 -17.51 9.45
N SER A 174 16.28 -16.96 8.63
CA SER A 174 16.41 -15.60 8.10
C SER A 174 15.05 -14.91 8.11
N THR A 175 15.08 -13.59 8.22
CA THR A 175 13.91 -12.73 8.09
C THR A 175 13.91 -12.14 6.69
N PRO A 176 12.90 -12.44 5.86
CA PRO A 176 12.70 -11.70 4.62
C PRO A 176 12.41 -10.24 4.96
N ASP A 177 13.19 -9.35 4.37
CA ASP A 177 13.07 -7.91 4.53
C ASP A 177 12.85 -7.30 3.15
N ILE A 178 11.65 -6.75 2.92
CA ILE A 178 11.30 -6.20 1.61
C ILE A 178 12.07 -4.90 1.40
N ALA A 179 12.98 -4.92 0.43
CA ALA A 179 13.83 -3.77 0.08
C ALA A 179 13.07 -2.79 -0.81
N TYR A 180 12.43 -3.33 -1.85
CA TYR A 180 11.83 -2.55 -2.93
C TYR A 180 10.78 -3.37 -3.69
N PHE A 181 9.58 -2.82 -3.85
CA PHE A 181 8.53 -3.39 -4.68
C PHE A 181 8.42 -2.56 -5.97
N ASP A 182 9.12 -3.04 -6.99
CA ASP A 182 9.25 -2.39 -8.29
C ASP A 182 8.18 -2.86 -9.29
N VAL A 183 8.02 -2.07 -10.34
CA VAL A 183 7.41 -2.45 -11.61
C VAL A 183 8.50 -2.48 -12.68
N ASP A 184 9.29 -3.55 -12.69
CA ASP A 184 10.28 -3.80 -13.74
C ASP A 184 9.57 -4.21 -15.04
N GLU A 185 9.69 -3.41 -16.10
CA GLU A 185 9.15 -3.71 -17.43
C GLU A 185 7.62 -3.98 -17.47
N GLY A 186 6.87 -3.45 -16.50
CA GLY A 186 5.44 -3.69 -16.35
C GLY A 186 5.09 -4.99 -15.60
N LEU A 187 6.09 -5.69 -15.08
CA LEU A 187 5.93 -6.81 -14.17
C LEU A 187 6.21 -6.35 -12.74
N GLU A 188 5.34 -6.76 -11.83
CA GLU A 188 5.58 -6.57 -10.41
C GLU A 188 6.74 -7.46 -9.94
N VAL A 189 7.79 -6.83 -9.40
CA VAL A 189 8.97 -7.51 -8.88
C VAL A 189 9.22 -7.07 -7.44
N ILE A 190 9.34 -8.04 -6.55
CA ILE A 190 9.63 -7.84 -5.14
C ILE A 190 11.09 -8.16 -4.89
N HIS A 191 11.87 -7.13 -4.55
CA HIS A 191 13.23 -7.26 -4.08
C HIS A 191 13.22 -7.40 -2.55
N PHE A 192 13.86 -8.45 -2.04
CA PHE A 192 13.94 -8.70 -0.62
C PHE A 192 15.29 -9.26 -0.20
N HIS A 193 15.74 -8.88 0.98
CA HIS A 193 16.90 -9.45 1.65
C HIS A 193 16.47 -10.70 2.44
N LEU A 194 17.36 -11.68 2.56
CA LEU A 194 17.26 -12.72 3.59
C LEU A 194 18.28 -12.43 4.68
N ILE A 195 17.83 -11.76 5.75
CA ILE A 195 18.70 -11.33 6.86
C ILE A 195 18.76 -12.46 7.91
N PRO A 196 19.91 -13.11 8.14
CA PRO A 196 20.05 -14.18 9.12
C PRO A 196 19.68 -13.73 10.54
N TYR A 197 18.94 -14.57 11.23
CA TYR A 197 18.51 -14.31 12.60
C TYR A 197 19.69 -14.34 13.58
N GLY A 198 19.75 -13.35 14.47
CA GLY A 198 20.80 -13.24 15.48
C GLY A 198 22.16 -12.78 14.95
N VAL A 199 22.26 -12.41 13.68
CA VAL A 199 23.45 -11.80 13.09
C VAL A 199 23.17 -10.31 12.86
N GLY A 200 24.08 -9.44 13.29
CA GLY A 200 23.94 -8.00 13.14
C GLY A 200 25.24 -7.32 12.75
N GLY A 201 25.14 -6.12 12.19
CA GLY A 201 26.28 -5.26 11.87
C GLY A 201 26.76 -5.30 10.41
N ALA A 202 26.36 -6.30 9.63
CA ALA A 202 26.59 -6.28 8.18
C ALA A 202 25.52 -5.43 7.48
N LEU A 203 25.96 -4.69 6.45
CA LEU A 203 25.11 -3.83 5.62
C LEU A 203 24.73 -4.51 4.29
N GLU A 204 25.45 -5.58 3.94
CA GLU A 204 25.21 -6.37 2.73
C GLU A 204 24.67 -7.73 3.12
N TRP A 205 23.54 -8.09 2.52
CA TRP A 205 22.88 -9.38 2.74
C TRP A 205 22.49 -10.03 1.41
N PRO A 206 22.39 -11.36 1.34
CA PRO A 206 21.83 -12.04 0.18
C PRO A 206 20.45 -11.45 -0.14
N SER A 207 20.26 -11.07 -1.40
CA SER A 207 19.03 -10.42 -1.84
C SER A 207 18.52 -11.06 -3.12
N TYR A 208 17.20 -11.10 -3.25
CA TYR A 208 16.50 -11.82 -4.31
C TYR A 208 15.38 -10.96 -4.89
N ALA A 209 15.15 -11.12 -6.19
CA ALA A 209 14.07 -10.50 -6.93
C ALA A 209 13.05 -11.58 -7.30
N TRP A 210 11.83 -11.45 -6.81
CA TRP A 210 10.73 -12.38 -7.07
C TRP A 210 9.65 -11.72 -7.92
N ALA A 211 9.32 -12.34 -9.05
CA ALA A 211 8.20 -11.95 -9.90
C ALA A 211 6.99 -12.87 -9.61
N PRO A 212 5.93 -12.40 -8.92
CA PRO A 212 4.80 -13.25 -8.56
C PRO A 212 4.06 -13.83 -9.75
N SER A 213 3.99 -13.10 -10.87
CA SER A 213 3.28 -13.52 -12.07
C SER A 213 3.88 -14.77 -12.72
N SER A 214 5.21 -14.93 -12.67
CA SER A 214 5.93 -16.07 -13.26
C SER A 214 6.42 -17.07 -12.21
N GLY A 215 6.42 -16.71 -10.93
CA GLY A 215 7.04 -17.50 -9.85
C GLY A 215 8.57 -17.58 -9.96
N THR A 216 9.18 -16.70 -10.77
CA THR A 216 10.63 -16.67 -10.96
C THR A 216 11.29 -15.95 -9.80
N VAL A 217 12.38 -16.52 -9.28
CA VAL A 217 13.24 -15.89 -8.29
C VAL A 217 14.65 -15.81 -8.86
N THR A 218 15.24 -14.62 -8.81
CA THR A 218 16.61 -14.34 -9.26
C THR A 218 17.38 -13.60 -8.18
N GLU A 219 18.68 -13.42 -8.35
CA GLU A 219 19.47 -12.54 -7.49
C GLU A 219 19.05 -11.08 -7.69
N SER A 220 18.93 -10.33 -6.61
CA SER A 220 18.63 -8.89 -6.66
C SER A 220 19.91 -8.07 -6.57
N PRO A 221 20.00 -6.93 -7.28
CA PRO A 221 21.10 -6.00 -7.12
C PRO A 221 20.98 -5.14 -5.84
N TYR A 222 19.79 -5.03 -5.26
CA TYR A 222 19.52 -4.27 -4.04
C TYR A 222 19.86 -5.11 -2.80
N ASN A 223 21.15 -5.23 -2.51
CA ASN A 223 21.67 -6.03 -1.40
C ASN A 223 22.07 -5.22 -0.15
N ARG A 224 21.91 -3.89 -0.21
CA ARG A 224 22.28 -2.94 0.84
C ARG A 224 21.05 -2.54 1.66
N VAL A 225 21.02 -2.93 2.93
CA VAL A 225 19.90 -2.61 3.84
C VAL A 225 19.86 -1.15 4.29
N ASP A 226 20.98 -0.43 4.15
CA ASP A 226 21.13 0.98 4.51
C ASP A 226 21.03 1.93 3.32
N ALA A 227 20.77 1.40 2.12
CA ALA A 227 20.57 2.20 0.93
C ALA A 227 19.15 2.74 0.86
N ASP A 228 19.02 4.02 0.49
CA ASP A 228 17.73 4.61 0.13
C ASP A 228 17.57 4.59 -1.38
N ILE A 229 16.36 4.24 -1.85
CA ILE A 229 16.09 3.91 -3.26
C ILE A 229 15.06 4.90 -3.80
N LEU A 230 15.33 5.50 -4.97
CA LEU A 230 14.34 6.30 -5.69
C LEU A 230 13.30 5.38 -6.34
N PRO A 231 12.00 5.45 -5.95
CA PRO A 231 10.98 4.48 -6.35
C PRO A 231 10.69 4.39 -7.85
N LEU A 232 11.09 5.39 -8.65
CA LEU A 232 10.80 5.43 -10.09
C LEU A 232 12.01 5.08 -10.96
N SER A 233 13.23 5.17 -10.41
CA SER A 233 14.46 4.94 -11.18
C SER A 233 15.27 3.75 -10.66
N GLY A 234 14.98 3.26 -9.45
CA GLY A 234 15.81 2.26 -8.78
C GLY A 234 17.19 2.80 -8.38
N GLU A 235 17.46 4.09 -8.55
CA GLU A 235 18.74 4.66 -8.18
C GLU A 235 18.87 4.75 -6.66
N THR A 236 20.03 4.38 -6.13
CA THR A 236 20.24 4.34 -4.69
C THR A 236 21.28 5.34 -4.24
N VAL A 237 21.14 5.78 -2.99
CA VAL A 237 22.14 6.53 -2.24
C VAL A 237 22.44 5.81 -0.94
N LEU A 238 23.72 5.79 -0.56
CA LEU A 238 24.20 5.05 0.59
C LEU A 238 25.55 5.58 1.07
N ALA A 239 25.88 5.29 2.32
CA ALA A 239 27.22 5.50 2.83
C ALA A 239 28.12 4.32 2.45
N VAL A 240 29.35 4.56 2.02
CA VAL A 240 30.28 3.52 1.54
C VAL A 240 31.65 3.66 2.18
N TYR A 241 32.40 2.56 2.17
CA TYR A 241 33.85 2.62 2.34
C TYR A 241 34.51 2.76 0.96
N ASP A 242 35.15 3.91 0.72
CA ASP A 242 35.97 4.14 -0.46
C ASP A 242 37.47 4.12 -0.08
N PRO A 243 38.23 3.08 -0.50
CA PRO A 243 39.63 2.93 -0.12
C PRO A 243 40.54 4.03 -0.70
N ASN A 244 40.09 4.80 -1.69
CA ASN A 244 40.89 5.86 -2.30
C ASN A 244 41.05 7.08 -1.38
N TYR A 245 40.21 7.21 -0.35
CA TYR A 245 40.13 8.39 0.52
C TYR A 245 40.48 8.11 1.99
N GLY A 246 41.33 7.11 2.21
CA GLY A 246 41.85 6.78 3.53
C GLY A 246 40.90 5.92 4.37
N GLN A 247 41.45 5.27 5.39
CA GLN A 247 40.71 4.36 6.24
C GLN A 247 40.48 4.98 7.61
N LEU A 248 39.22 5.07 8.03
CA LEU A 248 38.88 5.40 9.41
C LEU A 248 39.05 4.15 10.29
N PRO A 249 39.43 4.29 11.57
CA PRO A 249 39.45 3.17 12.51
C PRO A 249 38.11 2.43 12.53
N PRO A 250 38.07 1.09 12.64
CA PRO A 250 36.80 0.36 12.70
C PRO A 250 35.91 0.80 13.88
N GLN A 251 34.60 0.97 13.65
CA GLN A 251 33.61 1.20 14.71
C GLN A 251 32.84 -0.08 15.03
N GLY A 252 33.52 -1.00 15.73
CA GLY A 252 32.93 -2.30 16.07
C GLY A 252 32.76 -3.20 14.83
N PRO A 253 31.63 -3.94 14.71
CA PRO A 253 31.41 -4.85 13.58
C PRO A 253 31.01 -4.15 12.28
N ALA A 254 30.65 -2.86 12.33
CA ALA A 254 30.25 -2.10 11.16
C ALA A 254 31.48 -1.62 10.37
N PRO A 255 31.41 -1.60 9.03
CA PRO A 255 32.48 -1.07 8.20
C PRO A 255 32.70 0.44 8.45
N SER A 256 33.94 0.88 8.28
CA SER A 256 34.32 2.29 8.35
C SER A 256 33.83 3.06 7.12
N LEU A 257 32.55 3.46 7.12
CA LEU A 257 31.95 4.20 6.01
C LEU A 257 32.48 5.65 5.99
N ASN A 258 33.47 5.92 5.15
CA ASN A 258 34.15 7.22 5.06
C ASN A 258 33.56 8.13 3.97
N ALA A 259 32.64 7.65 3.15
CA ALA A 259 32.12 8.37 1.98
C ALA A 259 30.61 8.21 1.81
N VAL A 260 30.02 9.06 0.98
CA VAL A 260 28.65 8.94 0.46
C VAL A 260 28.72 8.73 -1.04
N ALA A 261 27.94 7.78 -1.53
CA ALA A 261 27.90 7.41 -2.94
C ALA A 261 26.45 7.29 -3.44
N ARG A 262 26.29 7.37 -4.76
CA ARG A 262 25.02 7.10 -5.45
C ARG A 262 25.25 6.22 -6.67
N GLY A 263 24.23 5.53 -7.14
CA GLY A 263 24.28 4.79 -8.39
C GLY A 263 23.11 3.84 -8.55
N ILE A 264 23.03 3.24 -9.73
CA ILE A 264 22.06 2.16 -10.01
C ILE A 264 22.77 0.84 -9.74
N PRO A 265 22.32 0.05 -8.74
CA PRO A 265 22.98 -1.18 -8.38
C PRO A 265 22.87 -2.20 -9.52
N GLN A 266 23.94 -2.98 -9.74
CA GLN A 266 23.96 -4.07 -10.71
C GLN A 266 24.62 -5.29 -10.10
N ILE A 267 24.12 -6.48 -10.48
CA ILE A 267 24.63 -7.74 -9.98
C ILE A 267 26.11 -7.90 -10.37
N GLY A 268 26.96 -8.18 -9.38
CA GLY A 268 28.38 -8.43 -9.57
C GLY A 268 29.22 -7.21 -9.96
N VAL A 269 28.66 -5.99 -9.96
CA VAL A 269 29.36 -4.77 -10.34
C VAL A 269 29.14 -3.68 -9.29
N ASN A 270 30.23 -3.12 -8.77
CA ASN A 270 30.14 -1.91 -7.96
C ASN A 270 29.99 -0.68 -8.87
N ASN A 271 28.74 -0.27 -9.11
CA ASN A 271 28.40 0.90 -9.93
C ASN A 271 28.16 2.17 -9.12
N TYR A 272 28.59 2.18 -7.86
CA TYR A 272 28.46 3.37 -7.03
C TYR A 272 29.55 4.38 -7.36
N THR A 273 29.10 5.60 -7.62
CA THR A 273 29.97 6.76 -7.75
C THR A 273 30.03 7.47 -6.41
N THR A 274 31.22 7.53 -5.82
CA THR A 274 31.49 8.39 -4.66
C THR A 274 31.26 9.84 -5.06
N ILE A 275 30.40 10.53 -4.32
CA ILE A 275 30.04 11.94 -4.58
C ILE A 275 30.51 12.86 -3.45
N TRP A 276 30.78 12.31 -2.26
CA TRP A 276 31.30 13.07 -1.13
C TRP A 276 32.21 12.23 -0.25
N VAL A 277 33.30 12.87 0.20
CA VAL A 277 34.22 12.33 1.19
C VAL A 277 34.86 13.47 1.97
N ASP A 278 34.98 13.33 3.29
CA ASP A 278 35.76 14.27 4.11
C ASP A 278 37.01 13.61 4.72
N GLY A 279 37.17 12.30 4.54
CA GLY A 279 38.29 11.49 5.04
C GLY A 279 38.43 11.44 6.56
N THR A 280 37.49 12.01 7.31
CA THR A 280 37.62 12.20 8.76
C THR A 280 36.36 11.82 9.54
N SER A 281 35.20 11.74 8.90
CA SER A 281 33.92 11.40 9.52
C SER A 281 33.37 10.08 9.03
N TYR A 282 32.72 9.37 9.94
CA TYR A 282 31.90 8.21 9.63
C TYR A 282 30.53 8.68 9.14
N ASN A 283 30.09 8.17 7.99
CA ASN A 283 28.83 8.56 7.35
C ASN A 283 27.81 7.42 7.42
N PHE A 284 26.53 7.76 7.61
CA PHE A 284 25.44 6.79 7.78
C PHE A 284 24.12 7.35 7.27
N ASN A 285 23.14 6.47 7.05
CA ASN A 285 21.74 6.83 6.76
C ASN A 285 21.62 7.87 5.63
N ALA A 286 22.36 7.66 4.53
CA ALA A 286 22.22 8.51 3.37
C ALA A 286 20.83 8.28 2.75
N GLN A 287 20.11 9.35 2.47
CA GLN A 287 18.75 9.32 1.97
C GLN A 287 18.51 10.46 0.98
N TRP A 288 17.64 10.21 0.00
CA TRP A 288 17.25 11.17 -1.00
C TRP A 288 16.35 12.26 -0.42
N ALA A 289 16.41 13.45 -1.01
CA ALA A 289 15.53 14.57 -0.72
C ALA A 289 15.30 15.42 -1.98
N LYS A 290 14.26 16.26 -1.95
CA LYS A 290 13.87 17.13 -3.07
C LYS A 290 13.82 16.38 -4.40
N GLY A 291 13.05 15.30 -4.44
CA GLY A 291 12.86 14.51 -5.66
C GLY A 291 14.14 13.88 -6.24
N GLY A 292 15.21 13.77 -5.44
CA GLY A 292 16.51 13.22 -5.86
C GLY A 292 17.58 14.28 -6.13
N GLU A 293 17.27 15.58 -6.00
CA GLU A 293 18.27 16.65 -6.15
C GLU A 293 19.22 16.76 -4.96
N TYR A 294 18.75 16.42 -3.76
CA TYR A 294 19.50 16.53 -2.52
C TYR A 294 19.72 15.16 -1.89
N ILE A 295 20.77 15.07 -1.09
CA ILE A 295 21.09 13.93 -0.25
C ILE A 295 21.24 14.41 1.19
N LEU A 296 20.60 13.71 2.10
CA LEU A 296 20.72 13.91 3.53
C LEU A 296 21.50 12.74 4.11
N TYR A 297 22.42 12.99 5.02
CA TYR A 297 23.18 11.92 5.66
C TYR A 297 23.66 12.31 7.05
N TRP A 298 23.81 11.32 7.91
CA TRP A 298 24.36 11.48 9.25
C TRP A 298 25.88 11.33 9.18
N SER A 299 26.62 12.25 9.82
CA SER A 299 28.07 12.16 9.94
C SER A 299 28.52 12.19 11.40
N SER A 300 29.57 11.46 11.76
CA SER A 300 30.16 11.50 13.10
C SER A 300 31.69 11.59 13.05
N ASN A 301 32.27 12.58 13.73
CA ASN A 301 33.71 12.70 13.99
C ASN A 301 33.93 13.35 15.37
N GLY A 302 33.47 12.69 16.43
CA GLY A 302 33.40 13.25 17.78
C GLY A 302 32.21 14.20 18.02
N VAL A 303 31.69 14.82 16.95
CA VAL A 303 30.38 15.49 16.91
C VAL A 303 29.53 14.79 15.87
N SER A 304 28.30 14.45 16.22
CA SER A 304 27.36 13.76 15.33
C SER A 304 26.22 14.70 14.94
N GLN A 305 25.95 14.79 13.64
CA GLN A 305 24.93 15.69 13.10
C GLN A 305 24.48 15.23 11.71
N TRP A 306 23.28 15.65 11.31
CA TRP A 306 22.79 15.54 9.94
C TRP A 306 23.50 16.53 9.02
N ASN A 307 23.48 16.25 7.72
CA ASN A 307 24.06 17.09 6.67
C ASN A 307 23.21 17.05 5.41
N THR A 308 23.25 18.13 4.63
CA THR A 308 22.69 18.19 3.28
C THR A 308 23.83 18.28 2.26
N LEU A 309 23.69 17.58 1.14
CA LEU A 309 24.61 17.52 0.01
C LEU A 309 23.80 17.61 -1.30
N LEU A 310 24.35 18.24 -2.34
CA LEU A 310 23.74 18.17 -3.69
C LEU A 310 24.04 16.81 -4.33
N ALA A 311 23.03 16.20 -4.95
CA ALA A 311 23.19 14.89 -5.56
C ALA A 311 24.12 14.87 -6.78
N ASP A 312 24.33 16.02 -7.43
CA ASP A 312 25.24 16.24 -8.56
C ASP A 312 26.59 16.83 -8.12
N ALA A 313 26.86 16.93 -6.81
CA ALA A 313 28.13 17.40 -6.30
C ALA A 313 29.29 16.53 -6.79
N ALA A 314 30.37 17.18 -7.21
CA ALA A 314 31.65 16.52 -7.37
C ALA A 314 32.28 16.25 -6.00
N ILE A 315 33.15 15.24 -5.91
CA ILE A 315 33.87 14.89 -4.67
C ILE A 315 34.64 16.09 -4.09
N THR A 316 35.09 17.02 -4.93
CA THR A 316 35.82 18.24 -4.53
C THR A 316 34.91 19.40 -4.12
N ASP A 317 33.60 19.28 -4.31
CA ASP A 317 32.66 20.36 -4.04
C ASP A 317 32.41 20.46 -2.54
N ASN A 318 32.69 21.62 -1.95
CA ASN A 318 32.35 21.89 -0.55
C ASN A 318 30.85 22.21 -0.37
N ASN A 319 29.98 21.61 -1.19
CA ASN A 319 28.54 21.82 -1.22
C ASN A 319 27.86 20.98 -0.14
N ARG A 320 28.35 21.09 1.10
CA ARG A 320 27.81 20.44 2.30
C ARG A 320 27.36 21.49 3.29
N PHE A 321 26.16 21.31 3.83
CA PHE A 321 25.65 22.15 4.91
C PHE A 321 25.29 21.27 6.11
N PRO A 322 26.06 21.36 7.23
CA PRO A 322 25.73 20.62 8.43
C PRO A 322 24.53 21.26 9.15
N PHE A 323 23.65 20.41 9.65
CA PHE A 323 22.56 20.81 10.53
C PHE A 323 23.10 21.11 11.95
N ASP A 324 22.29 21.82 12.74
CA ASP A 324 22.54 21.94 14.17
C ASP A 324 22.53 20.55 14.84
N THR A 325 23.39 20.34 15.84
CA THR A 325 23.49 19.07 16.58
C THR A 325 22.22 18.71 17.35
N ALA A 326 21.33 19.67 17.60
CA ALA A 326 20.02 19.45 18.19
C ALA A 326 19.04 18.76 17.24
N ILE A 327 19.34 18.66 15.94
CA ILE A 327 18.48 17.98 14.97
C ILE A 327 18.59 16.46 15.16
N THR A 328 17.47 15.83 15.52
CA THR A 328 17.37 14.41 15.85
C THR A 328 16.92 13.57 14.66
N GLN A 329 16.03 14.10 13.83
CA GLN A 329 15.49 13.40 12.66
C GLN A 329 15.45 14.31 11.45
N VAL A 330 15.74 13.75 10.27
CA VAL A 330 15.55 14.42 8.97
C VAL A 330 14.97 13.40 8.00
N ARG A 331 14.07 13.85 7.12
CA ARG A 331 13.56 13.08 5.99
C ARG A 331 13.40 13.96 4.76
N GLY A 332 13.73 13.39 3.59
CA GLY A 332 13.46 14.02 2.31
C GLY A 332 11.97 14.08 1.99
N THR A 333 11.57 15.11 1.24
CA THR A 333 10.23 15.27 0.67
C THR A 333 10.37 15.50 -0.84
N SER A 334 9.26 15.47 -1.58
CA SER A 334 9.27 15.64 -3.04
C SER A 334 9.89 16.97 -3.49
N ASP A 335 9.79 18.03 -2.69
CA ASP A 335 10.25 19.38 -3.03
C ASP A 335 11.31 19.96 -2.05
N GLY A 336 11.72 19.18 -1.05
CA GLY A 336 12.65 19.65 -0.02
C GLY A 336 12.99 18.58 1.00
N TYR A 337 13.03 18.98 2.27
CA TYR A 337 13.17 18.09 3.41
C TYR A 337 12.52 18.68 4.66
N LEU A 338 12.15 17.80 5.59
CA LEU A 338 11.67 18.16 6.91
C LEU A 338 12.62 17.64 7.98
N PHE A 339 12.66 18.31 9.13
CA PHE A 339 13.52 17.93 10.23
C PHE A 339 12.90 18.24 11.60
N ILE A 340 13.32 17.48 12.60
CA ILE A 340 12.84 17.57 13.98
C ILE A 340 14.03 17.78 14.90
N ASN A 341 13.92 18.72 15.83
CA ASN A 341 14.94 18.95 16.86
C ASN A 341 14.62 18.23 18.19
N ASP A 342 15.54 18.32 19.15
CA ASP A 342 15.41 17.78 20.50
C ASP A 342 14.29 18.42 21.35
N GLN A 343 13.66 19.49 20.87
CA GLN A 343 12.50 20.17 21.44
C GLN A 343 11.18 19.78 20.76
N ASN A 344 11.21 18.76 19.88
CA ASN A 344 10.05 18.26 19.13
C ASN A 344 9.42 19.32 18.21
N GLN A 345 10.22 20.28 17.77
CA GLN A 345 9.82 21.28 16.77
C GLN A 345 10.09 20.71 15.38
N VAL A 346 9.07 20.75 14.54
CA VAL A 346 9.12 20.26 13.16
C VAL A 346 9.26 21.45 12.23
N TYR A 347 10.25 21.36 11.36
CA TYR A 347 10.63 22.37 10.40
C TYR A 347 10.58 21.79 8.99
N TYR A 348 10.36 22.66 8.00
CA TYR A 348 10.40 22.29 6.60
C TYR A 348 11.08 23.37 5.76
N THR A 349 11.87 22.94 4.78
CA THR A 349 12.42 23.83 3.76
C THR A 349 12.57 23.12 2.42
N ASN A 350 12.40 23.89 1.34
CA ASN A 350 12.74 23.52 -0.04
C ASN A 350 14.09 24.10 -0.50
N GLY A 351 14.73 24.91 0.35
CA GLY A 351 16.02 25.52 0.11
C GLY A 351 17.16 24.60 0.49
N PHE A 352 18.29 24.73 -0.21
CA PHE A 352 19.48 23.93 0.08
C PHE A 352 20.17 24.31 1.39
N THR A 353 20.27 25.61 1.69
CA THR A 353 21.12 26.16 2.77
C THR A 353 20.33 26.71 3.98
N THR A 354 19.01 26.59 3.97
CA THR A 354 18.14 27.28 4.94
C THR A 354 17.79 26.38 6.11
N HIS A 355 18.78 26.11 6.98
CA HIS A 355 18.49 25.55 8.31
C HIS A 355 17.70 26.53 9.19
N THR A 356 17.48 27.77 8.73
CA THR A 356 16.51 28.75 9.24
C THR A 356 15.13 28.56 8.61
N ALA A 357 14.63 27.33 8.64
CA ALA A 357 13.29 27.00 8.17
C ALA A 357 12.24 27.54 9.15
N PRO A 358 11.04 27.95 8.68
CA PRO A 358 9.93 28.18 9.59
C PRO A 358 9.52 26.87 10.26
N MET A 359 9.22 26.94 11.56
CA MET A 359 8.58 25.83 12.27
C MET A 359 7.17 25.67 11.70
N ILE A 360 6.84 24.47 11.25
CA ILE A 360 5.53 24.13 10.69
C ILE A 360 4.63 23.45 11.73
N PHE A 361 5.23 22.81 12.75
CA PHE A 361 4.48 22.16 13.81
C PHE A 361 5.31 22.02 15.09
N GLN A 362 4.70 22.29 16.25
CA GLN A 362 5.25 21.95 17.56
C GLN A 362 4.56 20.68 18.04
N ALA A 363 5.25 19.55 18.06
CA ALA A 363 4.68 18.32 18.58
C ALA A 363 4.56 18.41 20.12
N PRO A 364 3.48 17.86 20.71
CA PRO A 364 3.22 17.95 22.15
C PRO A 364 4.16 17.07 23.00
N ALA A 365 4.80 16.08 22.37
CA ALA A 365 5.80 15.19 22.98
C ALA A 365 6.76 14.69 21.88
N PRO A 366 7.79 13.88 22.21
CA PRO A 366 8.63 13.26 21.21
C PRO A 366 7.84 12.45 20.18
N VAL A 367 8.15 12.68 18.91
CA VAL A 367 7.52 12.04 17.75
C VAL A 367 8.56 11.43 16.84
N ASP A 368 8.20 10.35 16.16
CA ASP A 368 8.99 9.74 15.08
C ASP A 368 8.37 10.05 13.73
N ILE A 369 9.19 10.30 12.71
CA ILE A 369 8.71 10.38 11.32
C ILE A 369 8.39 8.96 10.84
N ALA A 370 7.12 8.57 10.89
CA ALA A 370 6.65 7.24 10.55
C ALA A 370 6.45 7.05 9.04
N TYR A 371 6.09 8.13 8.34
CA TYR A 371 5.87 8.13 6.90
C TYR A 371 6.21 9.49 6.31
N VAL A 372 6.74 9.48 5.10
CA VAL A 372 6.74 10.62 4.17
C VAL A 372 6.33 10.08 2.80
N THR A 373 5.55 10.84 2.04
CA THR A 373 5.22 10.49 0.66
C THR A 373 6.48 10.13 -0.12
N PRO A 374 6.58 8.89 -0.68
CA PRO A 374 7.77 8.48 -1.40
C PRO A 374 8.08 9.43 -2.57
N LEU A 375 9.37 9.68 -2.81
CA LEU A 375 9.81 10.65 -3.81
C LEU A 375 9.34 10.26 -5.21
N GLY A 376 8.83 11.24 -5.95
CA GLY A 376 8.27 11.03 -7.30
C GLY A 376 6.84 10.46 -7.32
N LEU A 377 6.29 10.05 -6.17
CA LEU A 377 4.90 9.59 -6.07
C LEU A 377 3.97 10.68 -5.51
N SER A 378 2.66 10.47 -5.68
CA SER A 378 1.64 11.43 -5.26
C SER A 378 0.85 10.92 -4.06
N PHE A 379 0.66 11.79 -3.08
CA PHE A 379 -0.29 11.60 -1.99
C PHE A 379 -1.70 11.99 -2.46
N THR A 380 -2.68 11.09 -2.37
CA THR A 380 -4.03 11.33 -2.91
C THR A 380 -5.15 11.17 -1.89
N LEU A 381 -4.85 10.76 -0.66
CA LEU A 381 -5.82 10.72 0.43
C LEU A 381 -6.33 12.15 0.74
N ALA A 382 -7.62 12.37 0.53
CA ALA A 382 -8.24 13.70 0.66
C ALA A 382 -8.82 13.99 2.06
N SER A 383 -9.06 12.95 2.86
CA SER A 383 -9.60 13.08 4.21
C SER A 383 -9.26 11.87 5.05
N LEU A 384 -9.20 12.06 6.37
CA LEU A 384 -9.23 10.96 7.34
C LEU A 384 -10.68 10.77 7.80
N GLY A 385 -11.13 9.51 7.79
CA GLY A 385 -12.43 9.15 8.32
C GLY A 385 -12.48 9.32 9.84
N ASP A 386 -13.67 9.54 10.38
CA ASP A 386 -13.88 9.51 11.83
C ASP A 386 -13.73 8.07 12.36
N ALA A 387 -12.60 7.80 13.03
CA ALA A 387 -12.34 6.53 13.67
C ALA A 387 -13.12 6.30 14.96
N GLY A 388 -14.05 7.20 15.34
CA GLY A 388 -15.03 7.01 16.41
C GLY A 388 -14.43 6.33 17.63
N GLY A 389 -13.72 7.10 18.47
CA GLY A 389 -12.88 6.59 19.56
C GLY A 389 -13.39 5.31 20.25
N ILE A 390 -12.59 4.25 20.11
CA ILE A 390 -12.54 3.00 20.89
C ILE A 390 -13.92 2.43 21.26
N ASP A 391 -14.38 1.46 20.47
CA ASP A 391 -15.03 0.29 21.05
C ASP A 391 -14.58 -1.01 20.35
N ASP A 392 -14.55 -2.04 21.18
CA ASP A 392 -14.01 -3.38 21.09
C ASP A 392 -14.19 -4.09 19.73
N PHE A 393 -13.07 -4.47 19.09
CA PHE A 393 -13.11 -5.44 17.99
C PHE A 393 -13.24 -6.86 18.55
N ALA A 394 -14.48 -7.25 18.81
CA ALA A 394 -14.95 -8.61 18.56
C ALA A 394 -16.19 -8.47 17.67
N GLY A 395 -16.06 -8.91 16.42
CA GLY A 395 -16.99 -8.66 15.31
C GLY A 395 -18.47 -8.57 15.68
N ASN A 396 -19.00 -7.34 15.62
CA ASN A 396 -20.34 -7.00 15.17
C ASN A 396 -20.53 -5.47 15.32
N PRO A 397 -20.71 -4.68 14.23
CA PRO A 397 -20.91 -3.23 14.31
C PRO A 397 -22.25 -2.83 14.93
N CYS A 398 -23.11 -3.79 15.34
CA CYS A 398 -24.44 -3.53 15.85
C CYS A 398 -24.76 -4.26 17.16
N PRO A 399 -24.97 -3.54 18.29
CA PRO A 399 -25.39 -4.13 19.55
C PRO A 399 -26.67 -4.97 19.39
N GLY A 400 -26.59 -6.27 19.67
CA GLY A 400 -27.74 -7.20 19.64
C GLY A 400 -27.94 -7.99 18.34
N ALA A 401 -27.14 -7.75 17.30
CA ALA A 401 -27.08 -8.62 16.13
C ALA A 401 -26.15 -9.85 16.41
N PRO A 402 -26.20 -10.92 15.60
CA PRO A 402 -25.20 -11.97 15.63
C PRO A 402 -23.87 -11.47 15.02
N PRO A 403 -22.74 -12.17 15.27
CA PRO A 403 -21.49 -11.91 14.56
C PRO A 403 -21.71 -11.88 13.04
N ILE A 404 -20.94 -11.06 12.32
CA ILE A 404 -21.04 -11.06 10.85
C ILE A 404 -20.58 -12.41 10.30
N SER A 405 -21.37 -12.96 9.37
CA SER A 405 -21.22 -14.28 8.75
C SER A 405 -21.23 -14.24 7.21
N VAL A 406 -21.57 -13.10 6.62
CA VAL A 406 -21.61 -12.88 5.17
C VAL A 406 -20.75 -11.67 4.76
N GLU A 407 -20.42 -11.56 3.47
CA GLU A 407 -19.60 -10.46 2.91
C GLU A 407 -20.17 -9.92 1.59
N VAL A 408 -19.74 -8.72 1.19
CA VAL A 408 -20.13 -8.13 -0.09
C VAL A 408 -19.59 -8.98 -1.25
N ASN A 409 -20.38 -9.11 -2.32
CA ASN A 409 -20.19 -9.98 -3.47
C ASN A 409 -20.41 -11.48 -3.22
N ALA A 410 -20.68 -11.90 -1.98
CA ALA A 410 -21.03 -13.28 -1.71
C ALA A 410 -22.45 -13.61 -2.23
N GLN A 411 -22.62 -14.85 -2.68
CA GLN A 411 -23.94 -15.41 -2.87
C GLN A 411 -24.46 -15.95 -1.54
N ALA A 412 -25.66 -15.54 -1.18
CA ALA A 412 -26.31 -15.90 0.07
C ALA A 412 -27.72 -16.40 -0.20
N ARG A 413 -28.32 -17.03 0.80
CA ARG A 413 -29.74 -17.41 0.77
C ARG A 413 -30.41 -17.14 2.11
N VAL A 414 -31.73 -17.08 2.09
CA VAL A 414 -32.54 -17.06 3.33
C VAL A 414 -32.37 -18.38 4.07
N SER A 415 -31.96 -18.34 5.34
CA SER A 415 -31.76 -19.51 6.20
C SER A 415 -33.06 -20.26 6.45
N PHE A 416 -32.98 -21.59 6.61
CA PHE A 416 -34.10 -22.44 6.99
C PHE A 416 -34.24 -22.47 8.51
N SER A 417 -35.07 -21.60 9.09
CA SER A 417 -35.14 -21.39 10.53
C SER A 417 -36.50 -21.72 11.14
N ASN A 418 -37.58 -21.09 10.65
CA ASN A 418 -38.90 -21.14 11.30
C ASN A 418 -40.07 -21.03 10.31
N GLY A 419 -39.82 -21.05 9.01
CA GLY A 419 -40.82 -20.91 7.96
C GLY A 419 -41.34 -19.48 7.74
N ILE A 420 -40.78 -18.48 8.42
CA ILE A 420 -41.17 -17.07 8.26
C ILE A 420 -40.35 -16.45 7.10
N PRO A 421 -41.01 -15.87 6.07
CA PRO A 421 -40.30 -15.18 4.99
C PRO A 421 -39.47 -13.98 5.48
N LEU A 422 -38.29 -13.82 4.91
CA LEU A 422 -37.40 -12.69 5.17
C LEU A 422 -37.92 -11.43 4.48
N ARG A 423 -38.05 -10.33 5.21
CA ARG A 423 -38.50 -9.04 4.67
C ARG A 423 -37.35 -8.30 4.00
N VAL A 424 -37.55 -7.89 2.75
CA VAL A 424 -36.65 -7.00 2.00
C VAL A 424 -37.19 -5.57 2.10
N ARG A 425 -36.34 -4.61 2.45
CA ARG A 425 -36.72 -3.21 2.71
C ARG A 425 -36.04 -2.21 1.77
N ALA A 426 -36.62 -1.03 1.64
CA ALA A 426 -36.11 0.03 0.78
C ALA A 426 -34.80 0.67 1.31
N ALA A 427 -34.63 0.65 2.63
CA ALA A 427 -33.46 1.09 3.37
C ALA A 427 -33.33 0.23 4.65
N PRO A 428 -32.20 0.25 5.36
CA PRO A 428 -32.09 -0.38 6.68
C PRO A 428 -33.23 0.08 7.61
N GLY A 429 -34.02 -0.87 8.12
CA GLY A 429 -35.20 -0.57 8.94
C GLY A 429 -36.35 0.18 8.26
N GLY A 430 -36.25 0.51 6.97
CA GLY A 430 -37.24 1.28 6.19
C GLY A 430 -38.47 0.47 5.74
N ASP A 431 -39.24 0.99 4.80
CA ASP A 431 -40.46 0.32 4.31
C ASP A 431 -40.17 -1.04 3.65
N ILE A 432 -41.09 -2.00 3.81
CA ILE A 432 -40.98 -3.34 3.21
C ILE A 432 -41.30 -3.23 1.71
N LEU A 433 -40.34 -3.63 0.87
CA LEU A 433 -40.52 -3.74 -0.58
C LEU A 433 -41.18 -5.07 -0.96
N THR A 434 -40.67 -6.16 -0.39
CA THR A 434 -41.12 -7.53 -0.68
C THR A 434 -40.70 -8.51 0.42
N GLN A 435 -41.00 -9.80 0.26
CA GLN A 435 -40.58 -10.86 1.16
C GLN A 435 -40.02 -12.05 0.38
N PHE A 436 -38.96 -12.65 0.90
CA PHE A 436 -38.30 -13.82 0.34
C PHE A 436 -38.61 -15.06 1.19
N PRO A 437 -39.19 -16.14 0.59
CA PRO A 437 -39.29 -17.44 1.25
C PRO A 437 -37.93 -17.99 1.67
N GLU A 438 -37.91 -18.93 2.62
CA GLU A 438 -36.69 -19.66 3.00
C GLU A 438 -36.05 -20.36 1.79
N GLY A 439 -34.72 -20.41 1.76
CA GLY A 439 -33.94 -20.96 0.65
C GLY A 439 -33.82 -20.04 -0.58
N THR A 440 -34.48 -18.88 -0.59
CA THR A 440 -34.34 -17.91 -1.68
C THR A 440 -32.91 -17.37 -1.74
N ASP A 441 -32.26 -17.48 -2.89
CA ASP A 441 -30.89 -17.02 -3.14
C ASP A 441 -30.85 -15.59 -3.69
N PHE A 442 -29.77 -14.88 -3.38
CA PHE A 442 -29.49 -13.51 -3.84
C PHE A 442 -27.99 -13.20 -3.71
N ILE A 443 -27.56 -12.08 -4.31
CA ILE A 443 -26.18 -11.59 -4.21
C ILE A 443 -26.16 -10.43 -3.22
N ILE A 444 -25.17 -10.40 -2.33
CA ILE A 444 -24.90 -9.25 -1.46
C ILE A 444 -24.10 -8.23 -2.25
N VAL A 445 -24.59 -7.00 -2.33
CA VAL A 445 -23.97 -5.92 -3.13
C VAL A 445 -23.52 -4.72 -2.29
N GLY A 446 -23.77 -4.73 -0.98
CA GLY A 446 -23.36 -3.68 -0.05
C GLY A 446 -23.74 -3.98 1.40
N GLY A 447 -23.28 -3.15 2.34
CA GLY A 447 -23.41 -3.38 3.80
C GLY A 447 -22.10 -3.86 4.44
N PRO A 448 -22.08 -4.18 5.76
CA PRO A 448 -23.20 -4.09 6.69
C PRO A 448 -23.45 -2.66 7.16
N GLN A 449 -24.71 -2.30 7.37
CA GLN A 449 -25.10 -1.08 8.10
C GLN A 449 -25.81 -1.45 9.40
N CYS A 450 -25.35 -0.92 10.54
CA CYS A 450 -26.05 -1.13 11.80
C CYS A 450 -27.25 -0.19 11.91
N GLN A 451 -28.45 -0.76 12.04
CA GLN A 451 -29.64 0.01 12.38
C GLN A 451 -30.65 -0.84 13.15
N GLY A 452 -31.15 -0.34 14.28
CA GLY A 452 -32.20 -1.00 15.06
C GLY A 452 -31.81 -2.38 15.59
N ASN A 453 -30.54 -2.57 15.97
CA ASN A 453 -29.96 -3.82 16.50
C ASN A 453 -29.84 -4.97 15.48
N PHE A 454 -29.86 -4.65 14.19
CA PHE A 454 -29.62 -5.60 13.10
C PHE A 454 -28.46 -5.13 12.22
N ASN A 455 -27.67 -6.08 11.72
CA ASN A 455 -26.77 -5.86 10.59
C ASN A 455 -27.60 -5.91 9.29
N TRP A 456 -27.63 -4.81 8.55
CA TRP A 456 -28.37 -4.71 7.30
C TRP A 456 -27.44 -4.86 6.10
N TRP A 457 -27.82 -5.76 5.20
CA TRP A 457 -27.10 -6.06 3.96
C TRP A 457 -27.91 -5.64 2.76
N GLN A 458 -27.28 -4.94 1.83
CA GLN A 458 -27.87 -4.60 0.55
C GLN A 458 -27.75 -5.80 -0.38
N ILE A 459 -28.87 -6.18 -1.00
CA ILE A 459 -28.98 -7.35 -1.86
C ILE A 459 -29.47 -6.97 -3.24
N GLN A 460 -29.11 -7.81 -4.20
CA GLN A 460 -29.60 -7.77 -5.57
C GLN A 460 -30.04 -9.17 -5.99
N ARG A 461 -31.23 -9.26 -6.61
CA ARG A 461 -31.77 -10.51 -7.14
C ARG A 461 -32.70 -10.27 -8.31
N LEU A 462 -32.59 -11.09 -9.36
CA LEU A 462 -33.59 -11.13 -10.42
C LEU A 462 -34.80 -11.97 -9.96
N ASP A 463 -36.00 -11.38 -9.95
CA ASP A 463 -37.22 -12.13 -9.66
C ASP A 463 -37.57 -13.07 -10.83
N PRO A 464 -37.61 -14.39 -10.63
CA PRO A 464 -37.88 -15.34 -11.70
C PRO A 464 -39.30 -15.25 -12.28
N VAL A 465 -40.26 -14.63 -11.57
CA VAL A 465 -41.64 -14.49 -12.03
C VAL A 465 -41.85 -13.21 -12.83
N SER A 466 -41.38 -12.08 -12.31
CA SER A 466 -41.57 -10.77 -12.94
C SER A 466 -40.43 -10.37 -13.89
N ASN A 467 -39.29 -11.09 -13.85
CA ASN A 467 -38.05 -10.77 -14.56
C ASN A 467 -37.52 -9.35 -14.26
N GLN A 468 -37.85 -8.81 -13.08
CA GLN A 468 -37.36 -7.51 -12.61
C GLN A 468 -36.26 -7.69 -11.58
N MET A 469 -35.31 -6.75 -11.57
CA MET A 469 -34.26 -6.71 -10.56
C MET A 469 -34.81 -6.12 -9.26
N ILE A 470 -34.76 -6.91 -8.18
CA ILE A 470 -35.08 -6.48 -6.83
C ILE A 470 -33.77 -6.03 -6.18
N ASN A 471 -33.69 -4.74 -5.84
CA ASN A 471 -32.63 -4.16 -5.03
C ASN A 471 -33.23 -3.71 -3.69
N GLY A 472 -32.65 -4.14 -2.57
CA GLY A 472 -33.16 -3.78 -1.26
C GLY A 472 -32.24 -4.22 -0.12
N TRP A 473 -32.73 -4.11 1.10
CA TRP A 473 -31.97 -4.40 2.32
C TRP A 473 -32.61 -5.51 3.14
N VAL A 474 -31.80 -6.44 3.64
CA VAL A 474 -32.22 -7.53 4.52
C VAL A 474 -31.40 -7.51 5.81
N ALA A 475 -32.00 -7.96 6.91
CA ALA A 475 -31.28 -8.14 8.17
C ALA A 475 -30.54 -9.48 8.16
N GLU A 476 -29.33 -9.50 8.71
CA GLU A 476 -28.51 -10.71 8.82
C GLU A 476 -29.06 -11.71 9.82
N GLY A 477 -29.57 -11.23 10.94
CA GLY A 477 -30.07 -12.04 12.04
C GLY A 477 -30.27 -11.22 13.30
N ASP A 478 -30.75 -11.88 14.36
CA ASP A 478 -30.85 -11.32 15.71
C ASP A 478 -30.11 -12.20 16.72
N ALA A 479 -30.27 -11.89 18.02
CA ALA A 479 -29.70 -12.67 19.11
C ALA A 479 -30.12 -14.15 19.14
N ASN A 480 -31.18 -14.55 18.42
CA ASN A 480 -31.69 -15.91 18.36
C ASN A 480 -31.22 -16.68 17.12
N GLY A 481 -30.60 -16.03 16.13
CA GLY A 481 -30.00 -16.70 14.99
C GLY A 481 -29.92 -15.87 13.70
N TYR A 482 -29.31 -16.47 12.68
CA TYR A 482 -29.16 -15.89 11.35
C TYR A 482 -30.43 -16.07 10.51
N TYR A 483 -30.80 -15.02 9.78
CA TYR A 483 -31.86 -15.05 8.77
C TYR A 483 -31.33 -15.31 7.36
N ILE A 484 -30.03 -15.09 7.14
CA ILE A 484 -29.34 -15.34 5.88
C ILE A 484 -28.06 -16.14 6.14
N GLU A 485 -27.67 -16.97 5.18
CA GLU A 485 -26.44 -17.76 5.25
C GLU A 485 -25.75 -17.77 3.88
N LEU A 486 -24.42 -17.99 3.87
CA LEU A 486 -23.67 -18.17 2.63
C LEU A 486 -24.21 -19.38 1.85
N TRP A 487 -24.38 -19.20 0.55
CA TRP A 487 -24.85 -20.23 -0.36
C TRP A 487 -23.80 -20.55 -1.41
N GLU A 488 -23.08 -21.64 -1.19
CA GLU A 488 -22.30 -22.29 -2.24
C GLU A 488 -23.25 -23.06 -3.15
N GLY A 489 -23.86 -22.36 -4.11
CA GLY A 489 -24.67 -22.98 -5.14
C GLY A 489 -23.84 -24.03 -5.89
N SER A 490 -24.24 -25.30 -5.79
CA SER A 490 -23.63 -26.44 -6.46
C SER A 490 -23.36 -26.17 -7.94
N GLY A 491 -22.08 -26.10 -8.31
CA GLY A 491 -21.63 -25.81 -9.67
C GLY A 491 -20.15 -26.02 -10.00
N SER A 492 -19.36 -26.74 -9.19
CA SER A 492 -18.16 -27.41 -9.72
C SER A 492 -18.60 -28.63 -10.52
N GLY A 493 -18.58 -28.52 -11.85
CA GLY A 493 -18.71 -29.67 -12.75
C GLY A 493 -19.62 -29.43 -13.96
N VAL A 494 -19.15 -28.66 -14.95
CA VAL A 494 -19.62 -28.80 -16.33
C VAL A 494 -18.42 -28.86 -17.28
N THR A 495 -18.20 -30.06 -17.82
CA THR A 495 -17.38 -30.35 -19.00
C THR A 495 -17.73 -29.45 -20.18
N PRO A 496 -16.76 -28.83 -20.90
CA PRO A 496 -17.06 -28.14 -22.15
C PRO A 496 -17.36 -29.18 -23.24
N VAL A 497 -18.63 -29.39 -23.57
CA VAL A 497 -19.04 -30.04 -24.82
C VAL A 497 -19.41 -28.96 -25.82
N GLY A 498 -18.57 -28.82 -26.84
CA GLY A 498 -18.99 -28.73 -28.25
C GLY A 498 -19.72 -27.49 -28.73
N ASN A 499 -18.95 -26.56 -29.30
CA ASN A 499 -19.18 -25.84 -30.56
C ASN A 499 -20.61 -25.47 -30.98
N LEU A 500 -20.84 -24.15 -31.08
CA LEU A 500 -21.23 -23.56 -32.35
C LEU A 500 -20.12 -22.62 -32.82
N ALA A 501 -19.36 -23.10 -33.79
CA ALA A 501 -18.38 -22.34 -34.54
C ALA A 501 -19.07 -21.48 -35.61
N ALA A 502 -18.55 -20.27 -35.82
CA ALA A 502 -18.14 -19.78 -37.14
C ALA A 502 -17.49 -18.38 -36.99
N PRO A 503 -16.58 -17.97 -37.88
CA PRO A 503 -15.55 -18.74 -38.57
C PRO A 503 -14.15 -18.14 -38.29
N ASN A 504 -13.20 -19.04 -38.01
CA ASN A 504 -11.78 -18.70 -38.06
C ASN A 504 -11.34 -18.47 -39.51
N THR A 505 -10.51 -17.45 -39.68
CA THR A 505 -9.37 -17.42 -40.61
C THR A 505 -8.27 -16.70 -39.83
N GLU A 506 -7.46 -17.45 -39.06
CA GLU A 506 -6.11 -17.92 -39.43
C GLU A 506 -5.09 -16.74 -39.47
N THR A 507 -3.91 -16.74 -38.86
CA THR A 507 -2.97 -17.76 -38.37
C THR A 507 -1.90 -17.04 -37.51
N GLY A 508 -1.38 -17.68 -36.46
CA GLY A 508 -0.22 -17.18 -35.70
C GLY A 508 -0.35 -17.29 -34.19
N ASP A 509 -0.20 -18.51 -33.70
CA ASP A 509 0.19 -18.97 -32.35
C ASP A 509 0.19 -17.94 -31.19
N GLY A 510 -0.80 -18.08 -30.29
CA GLY A 510 -0.76 -17.49 -28.95
C GLY A 510 -2.13 -17.45 -28.28
N ASP A 511 -2.16 -17.72 -26.98
CA ASP A 511 -3.30 -17.44 -26.12
C ASP A 511 -3.43 -15.91 -25.94
N CYS A 512 -4.64 -15.38 -26.12
CA CYS A 512 -5.00 -13.98 -25.86
C CYS A 512 -5.82 -13.83 -24.57
N SER A 513 -5.69 -14.76 -23.62
CA SER A 513 -6.48 -14.82 -22.38
C SER A 513 -6.37 -13.60 -21.48
N LEU A 514 -5.31 -12.81 -21.60
CA LEU A 514 -5.13 -11.56 -20.85
C LEU A 514 -5.74 -10.35 -21.57
N ALA A 515 -6.26 -10.50 -22.80
CA ALA A 515 -6.82 -9.41 -23.57
C ALA A 515 -8.32 -9.22 -23.29
N PRO A 516 -8.85 -7.99 -23.39
CA PRO A 516 -10.29 -7.76 -23.32
C PRO A 516 -10.98 -8.39 -24.54
N VAL A 517 -12.31 -8.42 -24.57
CA VAL A 517 -13.03 -8.71 -25.83
C VAL A 517 -12.60 -7.70 -26.88
N THR A 518 -12.36 -8.12 -28.13
CA THR A 518 -11.90 -7.17 -29.14
C THR A 518 -13.02 -6.22 -29.56
N GLN A 519 -12.68 -4.95 -29.71
CA GLN A 519 -13.58 -3.91 -30.22
C GLN A 519 -13.05 -3.23 -31.48
N ILE A 520 -11.88 -3.65 -31.99
CA ILE A 520 -11.23 -3.03 -33.15
C ILE A 520 -10.96 -4.06 -34.27
N ALA A 521 -10.71 -3.56 -35.48
CA ALA A 521 -10.34 -4.37 -36.64
C ALA A 521 -9.37 -3.60 -37.54
N VAL A 522 -8.69 -4.33 -38.43
CA VAL A 522 -7.81 -3.74 -39.45
C VAL A 522 -8.58 -2.72 -40.29
N GLY A 523 -8.00 -1.54 -40.48
CA GLY A 523 -8.59 -0.42 -41.20
C GLY A 523 -9.32 0.60 -40.32
N MET A 524 -9.50 0.35 -39.01
CA MET A 524 -10.07 1.34 -38.10
C MET A 524 -9.06 2.41 -37.68
N ASN A 525 -9.56 3.59 -37.32
CA ASN A 525 -8.82 4.56 -36.51
C ASN A 525 -9.15 4.34 -35.04
N VAL A 526 -8.12 4.39 -34.20
CA VAL A 526 -8.21 4.15 -32.76
C VAL A 526 -7.55 5.28 -31.99
N LEU A 527 -8.03 5.54 -30.79
CA LEU A 527 -7.45 6.50 -29.85
C LEU A 527 -6.69 5.74 -28.75
N THR A 528 -5.45 6.15 -28.45
CA THR A 528 -4.73 5.66 -27.26
C THR A 528 -5.31 6.30 -26.00
N ILE A 529 -5.70 5.50 -25.01
CA ILE A 529 -6.45 5.93 -23.82
C ILE A 529 -5.75 5.60 -22.51
N ILE A 530 -4.42 5.67 -22.51
CA ILE A 530 -3.62 5.50 -21.29
C ILE A 530 -3.54 6.83 -20.53
N ASN A 531 -3.99 6.81 -19.28
CA ASN A 531 -4.04 8.00 -18.42
C ASN A 531 -2.72 8.26 -17.67
N ASN A 532 -1.91 7.23 -17.42
CA ASN A 532 -0.60 7.31 -16.75
C ASN A 532 0.43 6.46 -17.51
N GLY A 533 1.53 7.07 -17.98
CA GLY A 533 2.62 6.37 -18.68
C GLY A 533 2.48 6.34 -20.21
N THR A 534 3.12 5.35 -20.84
CA THR A 534 3.18 5.18 -22.30
C THR A 534 2.90 3.75 -22.74
N LEU A 535 2.30 3.59 -23.92
CA LEU A 535 2.12 2.32 -24.60
C LEU A 535 3.42 1.87 -25.27
N ALA A 536 3.89 0.67 -24.94
CA ALA A 536 5.01 0.03 -25.63
C ALA A 536 4.62 -0.36 -27.06
N MET A 537 5.27 0.26 -28.06
CA MET A 537 5.18 -0.13 -29.46
C MET A 537 6.42 -0.93 -29.86
N ARG A 538 6.23 -2.09 -30.51
CA ARG A 538 7.32 -2.97 -30.97
C ARG A 538 7.40 -2.98 -32.50
N ALA A 539 8.61 -3.02 -33.07
CA ALA A 539 8.75 -3.11 -34.53
C ALA A 539 8.30 -4.50 -35.03
N ASN A 540 8.69 -5.55 -34.30
CA ASN A 540 8.24 -6.93 -34.47
C ASN A 540 7.57 -7.43 -33.20
N LEU A 541 6.67 -8.42 -33.33
CA LEU A 541 5.86 -8.93 -32.22
C LEU A 541 6.72 -9.47 -31.06
N ASN A 542 7.82 -10.15 -31.39
CA ASN A 542 8.69 -10.84 -30.43
C ASN A 542 9.90 -10.03 -29.96
N ASP A 543 9.99 -8.73 -30.31
CA ASP A 543 11.07 -7.89 -29.82
C ASP A 543 11.02 -7.84 -28.29
N GLU A 544 12.17 -7.96 -27.61
CA GLU A 544 12.26 -7.92 -26.14
C GLU A 544 11.99 -6.50 -25.61
N PHE A 545 12.52 -5.49 -26.29
CA PHE A 545 12.35 -4.08 -25.96
C PHE A 545 11.43 -3.33 -26.96
N PRO A 546 10.68 -2.31 -26.51
CA PRO A 546 9.86 -1.49 -27.40
C PRO A 546 10.74 -0.63 -28.31
N SER A 547 10.32 -0.47 -29.57
CA SER A 547 10.94 0.47 -30.50
C SER A 547 10.51 1.91 -30.24
N ASN A 548 9.31 2.12 -29.68
CA ASN A 548 8.77 3.44 -29.35
C ASN A 548 7.87 3.37 -28.11
N GLN A 549 7.72 4.50 -27.43
CA GLN A 549 6.78 4.71 -26.32
C GLN A 549 5.68 5.67 -26.79
N ILE A 550 4.42 5.25 -26.73
CA ILE A 550 3.28 5.97 -27.29
C ILE A 550 2.45 6.60 -26.17
N PRO A 551 2.41 7.93 -26.02
CA PRO A 551 1.55 8.61 -25.05
C PRO A 551 0.05 8.34 -25.26
N GLY A 552 -0.74 8.58 -24.21
CA GLY A 552 -2.19 8.68 -24.32
C GLY A 552 -2.64 9.88 -25.16
N GLY A 553 -3.81 9.78 -25.77
CA GLY A 553 -4.44 10.85 -26.55
C GLY A 553 -4.03 10.91 -28.03
N LEU A 554 -3.32 9.91 -28.56
CA LEU A 554 -2.90 9.86 -29.96
C LEU A 554 -3.86 9.03 -30.81
N THR A 555 -4.17 9.52 -32.00
CA THR A 555 -4.89 8.75 -33.03
C THR A 555 -3.92 7.87 -33.82
N ALA A 556 -4.27 6.60 -33.99
CA ALA A 556 -3.53 5.63 -34.78
C ALA A 556 -4.46 4.91 -35.76
N SER A 557 -3.95 4.53 -36.94
CA SER A 557 -4.67 3.65 -37.87
C SER A 557 -4.22 2.21 -37.68
N VAL A 558 -5.15 1.27 -37.56
CA VAL A 558 -4.86 -0.16 -37.44
C VAL A 558 -4.52 -0.73 -38.81
N VAL A 559 -3.28 -1.18 -39.00
CA VAL A 559 -2.75 -1.64 -40.30
C VAL A 559 -2.59 -3.15 -40.41
N ALA A 560 -2.50 -3.88 -39.29
CA ALA A 560 -2.52 -5.35 -39.26
C ALA A 560 -2.89 -5.90 -37.87
N GLY A 561 -3.19 -7.19 -37.77
CA GLY A 561 -3.59 -7.88 -36.54
C GLY A 561 -5.00 -8.50 -36.64
N PRO A 562 -5.50 -9.12 -35.55
CA PRO A 562 -4.82 -9.30 -34.28
C PRO A 562 -3.77 -10.43 -34.32
N GLN A 563 -2.71 -10.31 -33.52
CA GLN A 563 -1.81 -11.42 -33.18
C GLN A 563 -1.69 -11.51 -31.66
N CYS A 564 -1.62 -12.73 -31.12
CA CYS A 564 -1.46 -12.92 -29.68
C CYS A 564 0.03 -12.93 -29.31
N ASN A 565 0.40 -12.27 -28.22
CA ASN A 565 1.76 -12.31 -27.68
C ASN A 565 1.72 -12.22 -26.16
N LYS A 566 2.29 -13.22 -25.48
CA LYS A 566 2.33 -13.31 -24.00
C LYS A 566 0.96 -13.04 -23.33
N GLY A 567 -0.12 -13.59 -23.88
CA GLY A 567 -1.48 -13.40 -23.34
C GLY A 567 -2.24 -12.17 -23.87
N TYR A 568 -1.56 -11.23 -24.54
CA TYR A 568 -2.16 -9.98 -25.01
C TYR A 568 -2.56 -10.02 -26.48
N ARG A 569 -3.63 -9.30 -26.83
CA ARG A 569 -4.05 -9.09 -28.23
C ARG A 569 -3.34 -7.88 -28.79
N MET A 570 -2.42 -8.12 -29.72
CA MET A 570 -1.57 -7.11 -30.33
C MET A 570 -2.09 -6.69 -31.70
N TRP A 571 -2.03 -5.40 -31.97
CA TRP A 571 -2.43 -4.78 -33.23
C TRP A 571 -1.27 -3.96 -33.78
N LYS A 572 -0.97 -4.14 -35.06
CA LYS A 572 -0.01 -3.28 -35.75
C LYS A 572 -0.72 -2.00 -36.12
N VAL A 573 -0.21 -0.88 -35.64
CA VAL A 573 -0.77 0.44 -35.92
C VAL A 573 0.25 1.33 -36.63
N SER A 574 -0.23 2.41 -37.25
CA SER A 574 0.57 3.50 -37.76
C SER A 574 0.05 4.82 -37.20
N LEU A 575 0.93 5.66 -36.66
CA LEU A 575 0.58 6.94 -36.04
C LEU A 575 1.70 7.95 -36.20
N ASN A 576 1.37 9.23 -36.00
CA ASN A 576 2.35 10.31 -35.97
C ASN A 576 2.86 10.50 -34.53
N LEU A 577 4.16 10.27 -34.32
CA LEU A 577 4.84 10.49 -33.05
C LEU A 577 5.91 11.56 -33.26
N ASN A 578 5.78 12.71 -32.59
CA ASN A 578 6.71 13.84 -32.69
C ASN A 578 7.00 14.30 -34.12
N GLY A 579 5.99 14.29 -35.00
CA GLY A 579 6.13 14.71 -36.41
C GLY A 579 6.68 13.63 -37.34
N GLN A 580 6.99 12.44 -36.84
CA GLN A 580 7.43 11.28 -37.63
C GLN A 580 6.32 10.23 -37.68
N ASN A 581 6.08 9.63 -38.85
CA ASN A 581 5.17 8.47 -38.93
C ASN A 581 5.91 7.22 -38.46
N VAL A 582 5.43 6.61 -37.39
CA VAL A 582 5.94 5.35 -36.83
C VAL A 582 4.91 4.25 -37.02
N SER A 583 5.37 3.00 -37.14
CA SER A 583 4.49 1.83 -37.20
C SER A 583 5.07 0.68 -36.40
N GLY A 584 4.19 -0.02 -35.68
CA GLY A 584 4.57 -1.14 -34.82
C GLY A 584 3.37 -1.74 -34.10
N TRP A 585 3.61 -2.81 -33.34
CA TRP A 585 2.62 -3.57 -32.60
C TRP A 585 2.40 -2.97 -31.20
N ILE A 586 1.14 -2.72 -30.86
CA ILE A 586 0.69 -2.28 -29.53
C ILE A 586 -0.43 -3.19 -29.03
N SER A 587 -0.60 -3.30 -27.71
CA SER A 587 -1.67 -4.10 -27.10
C SER A 587 -3.02 -3.38 -27.15
N GLU A 588 -4.11 -4.13 -27.37
CA GLU A 588 -5.48 -3.62 -27.26
C GLU A 588 -5.84 -3.22 -25.83
N GLY A 589 -5.32 -3.95 -24.84
CA GLY A 589 -5.71 -3.83 -23.44
C GLY A 589 -5.41 -5.08 -22.61
N THR A 590 -5.84 -5.05 -21.36
CA THR A 590 -5.96 -6.19 -20.44
C THR A 590 -7.43 -6.63 -20.32
N THR A 591 -7.71 -7.74 -19.63
CA THR A 591 -9.09 -8.18 -19.33
C THR A 591 -9.92 -7.14 -18.58
N THR A 592 -9.27 -6.18 -17.92
CA THR A 592 -9.92 -5.14 -17.10
C THR A 592 -9.88 -3.74 -17.72
N GLN A 593 -9.08 -3.50 -18.76
CA GLN A 593 -8.88 -2.16 -19.32
C GLN A 593 -8.50 -2.18 -20.81
N TYR A 594 -9.05 -1.26 -21.59
CA TYR A 594 -8.58 -0.97 -22.95
C TYR A 594 -7.47 0.07 -22.94
N PHE A 595 -6.42 -0.15 -23.73
CA PHE A 595 -5.38 0.84 -23.99
C PHE A 595 -5.60 1.61 -25.28
N ILE A 596 -6.32 0.99 -26.22
CA ILE A 596 -6.80 1.62 -27.45
C ILE A 596 -8.29 1.35 -27.61
N GLN A 597 -9.02 2.33 -28.12
CA GLN A 597 -10.45 2.22 -28.39
C GLN A 597 -10.81 2.77 -29.78
N PRO A 598 -11.91 2.30 -30.40
CA PRO A 598 -12.45 2.91 -31.61
C PRO A 598 -12.61 4.41 -31.43
N GLN A 599 -12.21 5.18 -32.45
CA GLN A 599 -12.43 6.62 -32.50
C GLN A 599 -13.81 6.96 -33.07
#